data_AF-A0A839NSI9-F1
#
_entry.id   AF-A0A839NSI9-F1
#
_cell.length_a   1.000
_cell.length_b   1.000
_cell.length_c   1.000
_cell.angle_alpha   90.00
_cell.angle_beta   90.00
_cell.angle_gamma   90.00
#
_symmetry.space_group_name_H-M   'P 1'
#
loop_
_entity.id
_entity.type
_entity.pdbx_description
1 polymer ?
#
loop_
_entity_poly.entity_id
_entity_poly.type
_entity_poly.pdbx_seq_one_letter_code
_entity_poly.pdbx_strand_id
1 'polypeptide(L)'
;MKKLGLIGFPLGHSFSKKYYLDKFDKEIITDINYDLYSIEDIREFERIFNDQNFYGVNVTIPHKINVLPYLQELSPEAQAIQAVNCIQIKHMPSGPYLKGFNTDVYGFKESLKPLLEEQHTKALILGNGGAAKAVEYALNELGITYKFVSRNKSENNLIYSELDADILNEHYIIINCSPVGTFPNIEDAPNIPYEYIGNKHLLYDLVYNPAETAFLKKGKNNGAKIKNGLEMLELQAEKNWEIWNEL
;
A
#
# COMPACT_ATOMS: atom_id res chain seq x y z
N MET A 1 20.71 14.11 16.29
CA MET A 1 20.29 12.87 15.61
C MET A 1 19.03 13.21 14.84
N LYS A 2 19.04 13.00 13.53
CA LYS A 2 17.87 13.22 12.67
C LYS A 2 16.78 12.22 13.06
N LYS A 3 15.52 12.64 12.99
CA LYS A 3 14.35 11.86 13.36
C LYS A 3 13.51 11.57 12.13
N LEU A 4 13.13 10.30 12.04
CA LEU A 4 12.09 9.78 11.19
C LEU A 4 11.06 9.07 12.06
N GLY A 5 9.91 8.73 11.50
CA GLY A 5 8.97 7.90 12.24
C GLY A 5 7.67 7.61 11.53
N LEU A 6 6.77 6.94 12.23
CA LEU A 6 5.42 6.64 11.79
C LEU A 6 4.40 7.39 12.65
N ILE A 7 3.51 8.17 12.02
CA ILE A 7 2.33 8.76 12.66
C ILE A 7 1.06 7.97 12.31
N GLY A 8 0.16 7.80 13.27
CA GLY A 8 -1.06 6.99 13.13
C GLY A 8 -1.74 6.76 14.47
N PHE A 9 -2.92 6.12 14.47
CA PHE A 9 -3.57 5.68 15.69
C PHE A 9 -4.57 4.52 15.48
N PRO A 10 -4.59 3.53 16.39
CA PRO A 10 -3.55 3.23 17.37
C PRO A 10 -2.29 2.69 16.66
N LEU A 11 -1.10 2.94 17.22
CA LEU A 11 0.13 2.29 16.78
C LEU A 11 0.48 1.13 17.73
N GLY A 12 0.34 -0.10 17.24
CA GLY A 12 0.79 -1.32 17.93
C GLY A 12 2.14 -1.80 17.41
N HIS A 13 2.29 -3.11 17.23
CA HIS A 13 3.44 -3.66 16.50
C HIS A 13 3.47 -3.11 15.07
N SER A 14 4.59 -2.51 14.69
CA SER A 14 4.77 -1.86 13.39
C SER A 14 5.89 -2.52 12.59
N PHE A 15 5.54 -2.99 11.39
CA PHE A 15 6.52 -3.44 10.38
C PHE A 15 7.57 -2.36 10.13
N SER A 16 7.15 -1.10 9.92
CA SER A 16 8.04 0.00 9.55
C SER A 16 9.15 0.25 10.57
N LYS A 17 8.81 0.30 11.88
CA LYS A 17 9.84 0.54 12.91
C LYS A 17 10.89 -0.56 12.91
N LYS A 18 10.46 -1.83 12.85
CA LYS A 18 11.40 -2.96 12.79
C LYS A 18 12.26 -2.86 11.52
N TYR A 19 11.64 -2.63 10.37
CA TYR A 19 12.31 -2.55 9.08
C TYR A 19 13.42 -1.48 9.05
N TYR A 20 13.11 -0.25 9.46
CA TYR A 20 14.10 0.83 9.45
C TYR A 20 15.22 0.62 10.46
N LEU A 21 14.92 0.12 11.67
CA LEU A 21 15.97 -0.17 12.64
C LEU A 21 16.90 -1.28 12.17
N ASP A 22 16.35 -2.36 11.58
CA ASP A 22 17.15 -3.45 11.00
C ASP A 22 18.01 -2.93 9.82
N LYS A 23 17.46 -2.04 8.98
CA LYS A 23 18.20 -1.40 7.89
C LYS A 23 19.33 -0.53 8.41
N PHE A 24 19.07 0.32 9.40
CA PHE A 24 20.06 1.26 9.93
C PHE A 24 21.22 0.53 10.60
N ASP A 25 20.96 -0.56 11.32
CA ASP A 25 21.99 -1.43 11.87
C ASP A 25 22.85 -2.06 10.76
N LYS A 26 22.21 -2.66 9.75
CA LYS A 26 22.89 -3.33 8.63
C LYS A 26 23.74 -2.38 7.78
N GLU A 27 23.26 -1.15 7.56
CA GLU A 27 23.93 -0.15 6.73
C GLU A 27 24.80 0.83 7.54
N ILE A 28 24.93 0.62 8.86
CA ILE A 28 25.76 1.43 9.76
C ILE A 28 25.33 2.91 9.75
N ILE A 29 24.02 3.15 9.69
CA ILE A 29 23.43 4.49 9.77
C ILE A 29 23.24 4.82 11.26
N THR A 30 24.01 5.77 11.77
CA THR A 30 24.10 6.05 13.23
C THR A 30 23.58 7.42 13.64
N ASP A 31 23.35 8.33 12.69
CA ASP A 31 22.91 9.70 12.94
C ASP A 31 21.41 9.91 12.76
N ILE A 32 20.65 8.83 12.49
CA ILE A 32 19.21 8.83 12.24
C ILE A 32 18.51 7.84 13.18
N ASN A 33 17.35 8.22 13.71
CA ASN A 33 16.47 7.34 14.48
C ASN A 33 15.08 7.25 13.84
N TYR A 34 14.41 6.12 14.01
CA TYR A 34 13.03 5.89 13.59
C TYR A 34 12.18 5.39 14.76
N ASP A 35 11.05 6.06 15.04
CA ASP A 35 10.14 5.65 16.11
C ASP A 35 8.65 5.78 15.74
N LEU A 36 7.77 5.27 16.62
CA LEU A 36 6.32 5.37 16.51
C LEU A 36 5.83 6.58 17.28
N TYR A 37 5.08 7.43 16.59
CA TYR A 37 4.47 8.64 17.15
C TYR A 37 2.96 8.49 17.05
N SER A 38 2.39 7.79 18.05
CA SER A 38 0.94 7.60 18.09
C SER A 38 0.28 8.95 18.34
N ILE A 39 -0.56 9.39 17.39
CA ILE A 39 -1.31 10.65 17.46
C ILE A 39 -2.77 10.33 17.22
N GLU A 40 -3.64 10.58 18.19
CA GLU A 40 -5.07 10.33 18.00
C GLU A 40 -5.71 11.48 17.22
N ASP A 41 -5.26 12.70 17.52
CA ASP A 41 -5.69 13.91 16.85
C ASP A 41 -4.63 14.39 15.85
N ILE A 42 -5.05 14.66 14.62
CA ILE A 42 -4.14 15.15 13.59
C ILE A 42 -3.49 16.49 13.95
N ARG A 43 -4.12 17.31 14.80
CA ARG A 43 -3.55 18.58 15.27
C ARG A 43 -2.23 18.38 16.02
N GLU A 44 -2.00 17.20 16.60
CA GLU A 44 -0.72 16.87 17.20
C GLU A 44 0.42 16.78 16.18
N PHE A 45 0.14 16.62 14.89
CA PHE A 45 1.16 16.57 13.84
C PHE A 45 2.02 17.84 13.80
N GLU A 46 1.48 18.98 14.24
CA GLU A 46 2.21 20.24 14.37
C GLU A 46 3.46 20.12 15.26
N ARG A 47 3.43 19.31 16.32
CA ARG A 47 4.60 19.11 17.18
C ARG A 47 5.72 18.34 16.49
N ILE A 48 5.38 17.52 15.50
CA ILE A 48 6.33 16.69 14.75
C ILE A 48 7.07 17.56 13.74
N PHE A 49 6.34 18.28 12.88
CA PHE A 49 6.98 19.05 11.81
C PHE A 49 7.63 20.35 12.27
N ASN A 50 7.30 20.85 13.46
CA ASN A 50 8.00 22.00 14.06
C ASN A 50 9.29 21.60 14.82
N ASP A 51 9.50 20.33 15.15
CA ASP A 51 10.76 19.86 15.72
C ASP A 51 11.83 19.81 14.61
N GLN A 52 12.87 20.64 14.78
CA GLN A 52 13.97 20.82 13.83
C GLN A 52 14.79 19.55 13.58
N ASN A 53 14.61 18.50 14.40
CA ASN A 53 15.27 17.22 14.18
C ASN A 53 14.47 16.30 13.25
N PHE A 54 13.20 16.56 12.94
CA PHE A 54 12.43 15.70 12.02
C PHE A 54 12.68 16.04 10.57
N TYR A 55 12.90 15.00 9.76
CA TYR A 55 13.13 15.13 8.31
C TYR A 55 12.09 14.39 7.47
N GLY A 56 11.27 13.55 8.11
CA GLY A 56 10.20 12.86 7.42
C GLY A 56 9.44 11.93 8.33
N VAL A 57 8.23 11.59 7.90
CA VAL A 57 7.38 10.61 8.58
C VAL A 57 6.62 9.77 7.58
N ASN A 58 6.41 8.50 7.92
CA ASN A 58 5.32 7.73 7.37
C ASN A 58 4.00 8.11 8.03
N VAL A 59 2.92 7.95 7.27
CA VAL A 59 1.56 8.21 7.73
C VAL A 59 0.72 6.95 7.51
N THR A 60 0.06 6.49 8.56
CA THR A 60 -0.90 5.37 8.46
C THR A 60 -2.28 5.79 8.96
N ILE A 61 -3.19 4.82 9.05
CA ILE A 61 -4.55 5.00 9.52
C ILE A 61 -4.56 5.71 10.88
N PRO A 62 -5.49 6.66 11.12
CA PRO A 62 -6.50 7.18 10.18
C PRO A 62 -6.02 8.41 9.38
N HIS A 63 -4.76 8.80 9.50
CA HIS A 63 -4.30 10.14 9.12
C HIS A 63 -3.84 10.31 7.67
N LYS A 64 -3.86 9.26 6.84
CA LYS A 64 -3.43 9.35 5.42
C LYS A 64 -4.13 10.47 4.63
N ILE A 65 -5.35 10.83 5.01
CA ILE A 65 -6.11 11.96 4.42
C ILE A 65 -5.97 13.21 5.28
N ASN A 66 -6.04 13.05 6.61
CA ASN A 66 -6.09 14.18 7.54
C ASN A 66 -4.81 15.04 7.52
N VAL A 67 -3.67 14.50 7.07
CA VAL A 67 -2.43 15.26 6.90
C VAL A 67 -2.48 16.27 5.75
N LEU A 68 -3.35 16.10 4.76
CA LEU A 68 -3.36 16.91 3.53
C LEU A 68 -3.38 18.43 3.76
N PRO A 69 -4.16 18.99 4.70
CA PRO A 69 -4.18 20.43 4.95
C PRO A 69 -2.86 21.02 5.44
N TYR A 70 -1.94 20.19 5.94
CA TYR A 70 -0.63 20.62 6.43
C TYR A 70 0.45 20.65 5.35
N LEU A 71 0.17 20.10 4.17
CA LEU A 71 1.15 19.88 3.11
C LEU A 71 1.14 21.04 2.12
N GLN A 72 2.33 21.53 1.76
CA GLN A 72 2.49 22.59 0.77
C GLN A 72 2.58 22.02 -0.65
N GLU A 73 3.00 20.76 -0.79
CA GLU A 73 3.16 20.10 -2.08
C GLU A 73 2.80 18.61 -1.99
N LEU A 74 2.27 18.07 -3.09
CA LEU A 74 1.98 16.65 -3.26
C LEU A 74 2.67 16.12 -4.51
N SER A 75 3.15 14.88 -4.45
CA SER A 75 3.54 14.15 -5.66
C SER A 75 2.31 13.86 -6.55
N PRO A 76 2.50 13.63 -7.87
CA PRO A 76 1.39 13.38 -8.79
C PRO A 76 0.46 12.26 -8.33
N GLU A 77 1.02 11.16 -7.83
CA GLU A 77 0.25 10.02 -7.32
C GLU A 77 -0.49 10.35 -6.02
N ALA A 78 0.12 11.09 -5.09
CA ALA A 78 -0.55 11.52 -3.86
C ALA A 78 -1.71 12.50 -4.16
N GLN A 79 -1.51 13.41 -5.13
CA GLN A 79 -2.52 14.33 -5.61
C GLN A 79 -3.70 13.59 -6.27
N ALA A 80 -3.44 12.57 -7.07
CA ALA A 80 -4.50 11.80 -7.71
C ALA A 80 -5.31 10.96 -6.70
N ILE A 81 -4.63 10.33 -5.73
CA ILE A 81 -5.26 9.43 -4.76
C ILE A 81 -5.97 10.19 -3.62
N GLN A 82 -5.53 11.43 -3.35
CA GLN A 82 -5.93 12.22 -2.18
C GLN A 82 -5.65 11.48 -0.86
N ALA A 83 -4.47 10.85 -0.79
CA ALA A 83 -3.96 10.22 0.43
C ALA A 83 -2.43 10.16 0.40
N VAL A 84 -1.81 10.36 1.56
CA VAL A 84 -0.36 10.42 1.75
C VAL A 84 0.06 9.37 2.78
N ASN A 85 1.09 8.58 2.47
CA ASN A 85 1.70 7.61 3.40
C ASN A 85 3.17 7.96 3.75
N CYS A 86 3.72 9.00 3.12
CA CYS A 86 5.09 9.44 3.31
C CYS A 86 5.17 10.97 3.18
N ILE A 87 5.79 11.63 4.15
CA ILE A 87 6.00 13.07 4.17
C ILE A 87 7.50 13.33 4.30
N GLN A 88 8.02 14.21 3.46
CA GLN A 88 9.33 14.82 3.59
C GLN A 88 9.18 16.18 4.27
N ILE A 89 10.03 16.46 5.27
CA ILE A 89 10.03 17.72 6.03
C ILE A 89 11.35 18.43 5.74
N LYS A 90 11.27 19.62 5.15
CA LYS A 90 12.41 20.51 4.89
C LYS A 90 12.31 21.74 5.79
N HIS A 91 13.37 22.04 6.53
CA HIS A 91 13.43 23.24 7.38
C HIS A 91 13.93 24.43 6.56
N MET A 92 13.04 25.38 6.26
CA MET A 92 13.35 26.59 5.51
C MET A 92 13.36 27.82 6.44
N PRO A 93 14.00 28.95 6.07
CA PRO A 93 13.95 30.18 6.85
C PRO A 93 12.53 30.72 7.11
N SER A 94 11.58 30.39 6.22
CA SER A 94 10.16 30.76 6.33
C SER A 94 9.32 29.79 7.20
N GLY A 95 9.95 28.76 7.77
CA GLY A 95 9.27 27.67 8.47
C GLY A 95 9.40 26.32 7.76
N PRO A 96 8.81 25.25 8.31
CA PRO A 96 8.87 23.92 7.72
C PRO A 96 8.09 23.85 6.40
N TYR A 97 8.66 23.18 5.41
CA TYR A 97 8.06 22.87 4.12
C TYR A 97 7.85 21.36 3.99
N LEU A 98 6.60 20.96 3.87
CA LEU A 98 6.15 19.57 3.88
C LEU A 98 5.68 19.17 2.49
N LYS A 99 6.29 18.10 1.96
CA LYS A 99 5.87 17.47 0.71
C LYS A 99 5.34 16.06 0.99
N GLY A 100 4.13 15.77 0.52
CA GLY A 100 3.49 14.47 0.67
C GLY A 100 3.62 13.58 -0.56
N PHE A 101 3.76 12.28 -0.30
CA PHE A 101 3.92 11.22 -1.29
C PHE A 101 3.02 10.03 -0.96
N ASN A 102 2.74 9.22 -1.98
CA ASN A 102 2.07 7.93 -1.82
C ASN A 102 2.93 6.79 -2.39
N THR A 103 3.78 6.22 -1.55
CA THR A 103 4.71 5.16 -1.94
C THR A 103 4.08 3.78 -2.00
N ASP A 104 2.81 3.62 -1.57
CA ASP A 104 2.05 2.37 -1.80
C ASP A 104 1.94 2.10 -3.31
N VAL A 105 1.79 3.15 -4.13
CA VAL A 105 1.77 3.04 -5.61
C VAL A 105 3.06 2.42 -6.12
N TYR A 106 4.20 2.95 -5.68
CA TYR A 106 5.51 2.46 -6.08
C TYR A 106 5.70 1.00 -5.64
N GLY A 107 5.42 0.71 -4.35
CA GLY A 107 5.59 -0.63 -3.80
C GLY A 107 4.74 -1.69 -4.53
N PHE A 108 3.47 -1.38 -4.82
CA PHE A 108 2.61 -2.28 -5.57
C PHE A 108 3.08 -2.45 -7.02
N LYS A 109 3.35 -1.34 -7.72
CA LYS A 109 3.75 -1.36 -9.13
C LYS A 109 5.02 -2.17 -9.35
N GLU A 110 6.06 -1.89 -8.56
CA GLU A 110 7.36 -2.54 -8.72
C GLU A 110 7.37 -4.00 -8.26
N SER A 111 6.50 -4.41 -7.33
CA SER A 111 6.34 -5.83 -6.97
C SER A 111 5.43 -6.62 -7.91
N LEU A 112 4.53 -5.96 -8.65
CA LEU A 112 3.68 -6.59 -9.66
C LEU A 112 4.43 -6.80 -10.98
N LYS A 113 5.17 -5.79 -11.45
CA LYS A 113 5.83 -5.76 -12.78
C LYS A 113 6.60 -7.04 -13.14
N PRO A 114 7.44 -7.62 -12.27
CA PRO A 114 8.23 -8.81 -12.60
C PRO A 114 7.39 -10.07 -12.87
N LEU A 115 6.11 -10.07 -12.49
CA LEU A 115 5.20 -11.21 -12.60
C LEU A 115 4.30 -11.13 -13.85
N LEU A 116 4.25 -9.97 -14.50
CA LEU A 116 3.40 -9.72 -15.64
C LEU A 116 3.87 -10.51 -16.87
N GLU A 117 2.91 -10.89 -17.70
CA GLU A 117 3.06 -11.64 -18.95
C GLU A 117 2.09 -11.03 -19.97
N GLU A 118 2.18 -11.42 -21.23
CA GLU A 118 1.40 -10.81 -22.32
C GLU A 118 -0.12 -10.87 -22.10
N GLN A 119 -0.63 -11.91 -21.44
CA GLN A 119 -2.07 -12.03 -21.15
C GLN A 119 -2.56 -11.11 -20.03
N HIS A 120 -1.66 -10.56 -19.20
CA HIS A 120 -2.00 -9.79 -17.99
C HIS A 120 -2.40 -8.34 -18.32
N THR A 121 -3.47 -8.18 -19.11
CA THR A 121 -3.97 -6.90 -19.64
C THR A 121 -5.22 -6.36 -18.93
N LYS A 122 -5.93 -7.23 -18.18
CA LYS A 122 -7.09 -6.86 -17.37
C LYS A 122 -7.00 -7.42 -15.95
N ALA A 123 -7.48 -6.65 -14.98
CA ALA A 123 -7.46 -6.99 -13.56
C ALA A 123 -8.82 -6.88 -12.86
N LEU A 124 -9.04 -7.69 -11.83
CA LEU A 124 -10.08 -7.48 -10.83
C LEU A 124 -9.45 -6.93 -9.55
N ILE A 125 -9.98 -5.81 -9.04
CA ILE A 125 -9.59 -5.25 -7.75
C ILE A 125 -10.69 -5.59 -6.73
N LEU A 126 -10.38 -6.46 -5.78
CA LEU A 126 -11.32 -6.90 -4.76
C LEU A 126 -11.28 -5.95 -3.56
N GLY A 127 -12.33 -5.14 -3.40
CA GLY A 127 -12.41 -4.08 -2.40
C GLY A 127 -12.14 -2.68 -2.97
N ASN A 128 -12.68 -1.67 -2.30
CA ASN A 128 -12.66 -0.26 -2.72
C ASN A 128 -12.11 0.69 -1.63
N GLY A 129 -11.25 0.16 -0.74
CA GLY A 129 -10.62 0.93 0.34
C GLY A 129 -9.44 1.79 -0.13
N GLY A 130 -8.73 2.43 0.83
CA GLY A 130 -7.62 3.33 0.52
C GLY A 130 -6.47 2.67 -0.26
N ALA A 131 -6.14 1.42 0.04
CA ALA A 131 -5.12 0.67 -0.69
C ALA A 131 -5.53 0.38 -2.15
N ALA A 132 -6.84 0.20 -2.39
CA ALA A 132 -7.37 -0.06 -3.73
C ALA A 132 -7.15 1.13 -4.68
N LYS A 133 -7.11 2.37 -4.16
CA LYS A 133 -6.79 3.56 -4.95
C LYS A 133 -5.33 3.58 -5.42
N ALA A 134 -4.40 3.12 -4.58
CA ALA A 134 -2.99 3.03 -4.97
C ALA A 134 -2.78 1.95 -6.05
N VAL A 135 -3.48 0.81 -5.91
CA VAL A 135 -3.53 -0.25 -6.92
C VAL A 135 -4.12 0.27 -8.24
N GLU A 136 -5.26 0.94 -8.19
CA GLU A 136 -5.91 1.57 -9.35
C GLU A 136 -4.96 2.51 -10.09
N TYR A 137 -4.30 3.42 -9.37
CA TYR A 137 -3.35 4.36 -9.98
C TYR A 137 -2.20 3.62 -10.67
N ALA A 138 -1.61 2.62 -9.98
CA ALA A 138 -0.52 1.82 -10.53
C ALA A 138 -0.94 1.00 -11.77
N LEU A 139 -2.14 0.43 -11.78
CA LEU A 139 -2.65 -0.29 -12.95
C LEU A 139 -2.84 0.64 -14.16
N ASN A 140 -3.34 1.87 -13.93
CA ASN A 140 -3.43 2.88 -14.97
C ASN A 140 -2.05 3.23 -15.56
N GLU A 141 -1.02 3.41 -14.72
CA GLU A 141 0.36 3.64 -15.19
C GLU A 141 0.93 2.46 -15.98
N LEU A 142 0.51 1.24 -15.67
CA LEU A 142 0.91 0.02 -16.36
C LEU A 142 0.09 -0.25 -17.64
N GLY A 143 -0.94 0.55 -17.92
CA GLY A 143 -1.84 0.31 -19.06
C GLY A 143 -2.73 -0.93 -18.88
N ILE A 144 -2.95 -1.38 -17.64
CA ILE A 144 -3.78 -2.54 -17.31
C ILE A 144 -5.19 -2.04 -16.98
N THR A 145 -6.17 -2.45 -17.76
CA THR A 145 -7.57 -2.12 -17.48
C THR A 145 -8.09 -2.92 -16.29
N TYR A 146 -9.07 -2.40 -15.55
CA TYR A 146 -9.54 -3.08 -14.34
C TYR A 146 -11.04 -2.90 -14.11
N LYS A 147 -11.59 -3.78 -13.28
CA LYS A 147 -12.90 -3.61 -12.66
C LYS A 147 -12.79 -3.78 -11.16
N PHE A 148 -13.47 -2.91 -10.42
CA PHE A 148 -13.67 -3.11 -8.98
C PHE A 148 -14.70 -4.21 -8.74
N VAL A 149 -14.45 -5.01 -7.70
CA VAL A 149 -15.41 -5.96 -7.13
C VAL A 149 -15.64 -5.58 -5.68
N SER A 150 -16.90 -5.35 -5.29
CA SER A 150 -17.22 -5.00 -3.90
C SER A 150 -18.47 -5.72 -3.40
N ARG A 151 -18.84 -5.50 -2.13
CA ARG A 151 -20.06 -6.10 -1.55
C ARG A 151 -21.33 -5.44 -2.07
N ASN A 152 -21.28 -4.14 -2.37
CA ASN A 152 -22.44 -3.35 -2.76
C ASN A 152 -22.28 -2.89 -4.21
N LYS A 153 -23.36 -3.00 -4.98
CA LYS A 153 -23.39 -2.55 -6.37
C LYS A 153 -23.35 -1.03 -6.44
N SER A 154 -22.58 -0.51 -7.38
CA SER A 154 -22.48 0.88 -7.80
C SER A 154 -22.34 0.91 -9.33
N GLU A 155 -22.34 2.10 -9.94
CA GLU A 155 -22.25 2.24 -11.39
C GLU A 155 -20.98 1.64 -11.99
N ASN A 156 -19.86 1.67 -11.25
CA ASN A 156 -18.53 1.35 -11.78
C ASN A 156 -17.90 0.09 -11.16
N ASN A 157 -18.71 -0.81 -10.57
CA ASN A 157 -18.19 -2.05 -10.00
C ASN A 157 -19.07 -3.27 -10.27
N LEU A 158 -18.46 -4.43 -10.09
CA LEU A 158 -19.12 -5.71 -9.96
C LEU A 158 -19.37 -5.99 -8.48
N ILE A 159 -20.35 -6.85 -8.21
CA ILE A 159 -20.47 -7.54 -6.92
C ILE A 159 -19.95 -8.97 -7.05
N TYR A 160 -19.52 -9.55 -5.93
CA TYR A 160 -18.93 -10.90 -5.92
C TYR A 160 -19.80 -11.97 -6.59
N SER A 161 -21.13 -11.89 -6.44
CA SER A 161 -22.08 -12.85 -7.04
C SER A 161 -22.26 -12.69 -8.55
N GLU A 162 -21.75 -11.62 -9.16
CA GLU A 162 -21.75 -11.43 -10.61
C GLU A 162 -20.52 -12.07 -11.27
N LEU A 163 -19.54 -12.55 -10.50
CA LEU A 163 -18.34 -13.17 -11.06
C LEU A 163 -18.66 -14.57 -11.59
N ASP A 164 -18.28 -14.81 -12.84
CA ASP A 164 -18.46 -16.07 -13.55
C ASP A 164 -17.20 -16.44 -14.35
N ALA A 165 -17.31 -17.52 -15.14
CA ALA A 165 -16.22 -18.01 -15.96
C ALA A 165 -15.75 -16.98 -17.00
N ASP A 166 -16.68 -16.25 -17.64
CA ASP A 166 -16.35 -15.30 -18.69
C ASP A 166 -15.57 -14.12 -18.13
N ILE A 167 -16.00 -13.59 -16.98
CA ILE A 167 -15.29 -12.50 -16.31
C ILE A 167 -13.88 -12.94 -15.89
N LEU A 168 -13.74 -14.11 -15.26
CA LEU A 168 -12.42 -14.59 -14.81
C LEU A 168 -11.50 -14.95 -15.98
N ASN A 169 -12.04 -15.39 -17.12
CA ASN A 169 -11.25 -15.69 -18.32
C ASN A 169 -10.87 -14.44 -19.12
N GLU A 170 -11.44 -13.28 -18.80
CA GLU A 170 -11.01 -11.98 -19.31
C GLU A 170 -10.03 -11.26 -18.37
N HIS A 171 -10.11 -11.50 -17.06
CA HIS A 171 -9.32 -10.79 -16.05
C HIS A 171 -8.34 -11.74 -15.34
N TYR A 172 -7.17 -11.90 -15.94
CA TYR A 172 -6.16 -12.82 -15.43
C TYR A 172 -5.42 -12.31 -14.19
N ILE A 173 -5.48 -11.02 -13.87
CA ILE A 173 -4.93 -10.50 -12.61
C ILE A 173 -6.08 -10.34 -11.61
N ILE A 174 -5.95 -10.90 -10.41
CA ILE A 174 -6.94 -10.74 -9.33
C ILE A 174 -6.22 -10.23 -8.09
N ILE A 175 -6.57 -9.02 -7.63
CA ILE A 175 -5.88 -8.33 -6.55
C ILE A 175 -6.81 -8.18 -5.34
N ASN A 176 -6.47 -8.80 -4.21
CA ASN A 176 -7.17 -8.60 -2.95
C ASN A 176 -6.69 -7.33 -2.24
N CYS A 177 -7.53 -6.30 -2.23
CA CYS A 177 -7.34 -5.05 -1.49
C CYS A 177 -8.21 -4.97 -0.22
N SER A 178 -8.87 -6.07 0.15
CA SER A 178 -9.74 -6.16 1.32
C SER A 178 -8.99 -6.77 2.52
N PRO A 179 -9.46 -6.58 3.76
CA PRO A 179 -8.86 -7.21 4.93
C PRO A 179 -9.23 -8.71 5.08
N VAL A 180 -9.95 -9.29 4.12
CA VAL A 180 -10.32 -10.71 4.16
C VAL A 180 -9.06 -11.58 4.12
N GLY A 181 -8.98 -12.59 4.99
CA GLY A 181 -7.81 -13.45 5.15
C GLY A 181 -6.75 -12.93 6.13
N THR A 182 -7.01 -11.82 6.82
CA THR A 182 -6.17 -11.32 7.92
C THR A 182 -6.58 -11.91 9.28
N PHE A 183 -5.68 -11.86 10.28
CA PHE A 183 -6.01 -12.26 11.65
C PHE A 183 -7.22 -11.47 12.20
N PRO A 184 -8.16 -12.12 12.91
CA PRO A 184 -8.16 -13.52 13.33
C PRO A 184 -8.70 -14.52 12.29
N ASN A 185 -9.31 -14.05 11.20
CA ASN A 185 -10.03 -14.88 10.24
C ASN A 185 -9.14 -15.29 9.05
N ILE A 186 -8.01 -15.94 9.34
CA ILE A 186 -6.99 -16.28 8.33
C ILE A 186 -7.45 -17.31 7.29
N GLU A 187 -8.49 -18.09 7.61
CA GLU A 187 -9.08 -19.09 6.71
C GLU A 187 -10.12 -18.49 5.75
N ASP A 188 -10.53 -17.23 5.98
CA ASP A 188 -11.44 -16.54 5.08
C ASP A 188 -10.72 -16.16 3.78
N ALA A 189 -11.46 -16.20 2.68
CA ALA A 189 -10.98 -15.77 1.38
C ALA A 189 -12.08 -14.99 0.64
N PRO A 190 -11.72 -14.06 -0.26
CA PRO A 190 -12.70 -13.39 -1.11
C PRO A 190 -13.58 -14.42 -1.84
N ASN A 191 -14.89 -14.20 -1.84
CA ASN A 191 -15.85 -15.15 -2.41
C ASN A 191 -15.91 -15.05 -3.94
N ILE A 192 -14.89 -15.57 -4.61
CA ILE A 192 -14.77 -15.63 -6.08
C ILE A 192 -14.86 -17.09 -6.56
N PRO A 193 -15.27 -17.36 -7.81
CA PRO A 193 -15.37 -18.72 -8.33
C PRO A 193 -13.99 -19.29 -8.67
N TYR A 194 -13.31 -19.83 -7.65
CA TYR A 194 -11.94 -20.36 -7.74
C TYR A 194 -11.80 -21.46 -8.79
N GLU A 195 -12.85 -22.23 -9.07
CA GLU A 195 -12.90 -23.27 -10.08
C GLU A 195 -12.57 -22.79 -11.51
N TYR A 196 -12.67 -21.48 -11.78
CA TYR A 196 -12.29 -20.88 -13.07
C TYR A 196 -10.92 -20.21 -13.04
N ILE A 197 -10.19 -20.30 -11.93
CA ILE A 197 -8.80 -19.84 -11.81
C ILE A 197 -7.88 -20.95 -12.30
N GLY A 198 -6.84 -20.58 -13.06
CA GLY A 198 -5.90 -21.51 -13.67
C GLY A 198 -4.50 -20.93 -13.82
N ASN A 199 -3.66 -21.60 -14.61
CA ASN A 199 -2.25 -21.24 -14.83
C ASN A 199 -2.01 -19.91 -15.56
N LYS A 200 -3.05 -19.32 -16.16
CA LYS A 200 -2.99 -17.98 -16.76
C LYS A 200 -3.17 -16.87 -15.73
N HIS A 201 -3.69 -17.20 -14.55
CA HIS A 201 -4.03 -16.20 -13.53
C HIS A 201 -2.85 -15.85 -12.64
N LEU A 202 -2.83 -14.60 -12.21
CA LEU A 202 -1.97 -14.05 -11.17
C LEU A 202 -2.85 -13.52 -10.04
N LEU A 203 -2.75 -14.14 -8.87
CA LEU A 203 -3.39 -13.65 -7.66
C LEU A 203 -2.39 -12.84 -6.85
N TYR A 204 -2.75 -11.60 -6.54
CA TYR A 204 -1.98 -10.70 -5.71
C TYR A 204 -2.77 -10.38 -4.45
N ASP A 205 -2.25 -10.66 -3.27
CA ASP A 205 -2.86 -10.28 -2.00
C ASP A 205 -2.05 -9.18 -1.34
N LEU A 206 -2.67 -8.04 -1.02
CA LEU A 206 -1.99 -6.98 -0.26
C LEU A 206 -1.75 -7.41 1.19
N VAL A 207 -2.44 -8.46 1.66
CA VAL A 207 -2.14 -9.11 2.93
C VAL A 207 -0.78 -9.81 2.85
N TYR A 208 0.04 -9.61 3.88
CA TYR A 208 1.37 -10.22 4.00
C TYR A 208 1.50 -11.14 5.22
N ASN A 209 0.54 -11.08 6.15
CA ASN A 209 0.48 -11.93 7.33
C ASN A 209 -0.95 -12.50 7.48
N PRO A 210 -1.16 -13.81 7.25
CA PRO A 210 -0.15 -14.84 6.98
C PRO A 210 0.55 -14.67 5.60
N ALA A 211 1.71 -15.29 5.45
CA ALA A 211 2.49 -15.21 4.21
C ALA A 211 1.78 -15.84 3.00
N GLU A 212 0.97 -16.86 3.23
CA GLU A 212 0.10 -17.48 2.22
C GLU A 212 -1.33 -17.51 2.78
N THR A 213 -2.18 -16.59 2.33
CA THR A 213 -3.59 -16.49 2.73
C THR A 213 -4.43 -17.60 2.09
N ALA A 214 -5.64 -17.85 2.61
CA ALA A 214 -6.58 -18.78 1.97
C ALA A 214 -6.90 -18.39 0.51
N PHE A 215 -6.91 -17.09 0.19
CA PHE A 215 -7.05 -16.58 -1.17
C PHE A 215 -5.92 -17.07 -2.09
N LEU A 216 -4.67 -16.85 -1.69
CA LEU A 216 -3.51 -17.28 -2.46
C LEU A 216 -3.41 -18.80 -2.55
N LYS A 217 -3.65 -19.50 -1.44
CA LYS A 217 -3.61 -20.97 -1.38
C LYS A 217 -4.60 -21.61 -2.34
N LYS A 218 -5.86 -21.11 -2.39
CA LYS A 218 -6.88 -21.63 -3.31
C LYS A 218 -6.49 -21.42 -4.78
N GLY A 219 -5.99 -20.24 -5.15
CA GLY A 219 -5.55 -20.00 -6.53
C GLY A 219 -4.33 -20.83 -6.93
N LYS A 220 -3.34 -20.94 -6.02
CA LYS A 220 -2.15 -21.78 -6.24
C LYS A 220 -2.51 -23.25 -6.43
N ASN A 221 -3.48 -23.77 -5.68
CA ASN A 221 -3.97 -25.14 -5.86
C ASN A 221 -4.57 -25.38 -7.25
N ASN A 222 -5.07 -24.34 -7.91
CA ASN A 222 -5.57 -24.39 -9.28
C ASN A 222 -4.51 -23.98 -10.33
N GLY A 223 -3.26 -23.77 -9.91
CA GLY A 223 -2.12 -23.50 -10.79
C GLY A 223 -1.80 -22.04 -11.05
N ALA A 224 -2.50 -21.09 -10.40
CA ALA A 224 -2.22 -19.67 -10.56
C ALA A 224 -0.86 -19.28 -9.97
N LYS A 225 -0.25 -18.24 -10.55
CA LYS A 225 0.86 -17.52 -9.90
C LYS A 225 0.32 -16.74 -8.71
N ILE A 226 1.10 -16.64 -7.64
CA ILE A 226 0.70 -15.93 -6.42
C ILE A 226 1.75 -14.93 -5.95
N LYS A 227 1.28 -13.84 -5.35
CA LYS A 227 2.10 -12.82 -4.69
C LYS A 227 1.40 -12.30 -3.45
N ASN A 228 2.12 -12.21 -2.33
CA ASN A 228 1.63 -11.55 -1.12
C ASN A 228 2.18 -10.11 -1.03
N GLY A 229 1.71 -9.36 -0.04
CA GLY A 229 2.01 -7.94 0.08
C GLY A 229 3.37 -7.59 0.70
N LEU A 230 4.20 -8.58 1.07
CA LEU A 230 5.44 -8.31 1.82
C LEU A 230 6.42 -7.46 1.00
N GLU A 231 6.68 -7.85 -0.25
CA GLU A 231 7.62 -7.11 -1.11
C GLU A 231 7.10 -5.69 -1.40
N MET A 232 5.79 -5.50 -1.54
CA MET A 232 5.20 -4.17 -1.64
C MET A 232 5.50 -3.30 -0.41
N LEU A 233 5.46 -3.87 0.80
CA LEU A 233 5.82 -3.15 2.03
C LEU A 233 7.31 -2.79 2.11
N GLU A 234 8.18 -3.67 1.64
CA GLU A 234 9.62 -3.44 1.61
C GLU A 234 9.96 -2.36 0.57
N LEU A 235 9.43 -2.46 -0.65
CA LEU A 235 9.67 -1.51 -1.73
C LEU A 235 9.12 -0.11 -1.41
N GLN A 236 7.96 0.00 -0.76
CA GLN A 236 7.49 1.31 -0.32
C GLN A 236 8.40 1.90 0.76
N ALA A 237 8.96 1.06 1.66
CA ALA A 237 9.82 1.51 2.74
C ALA A 237 11.16 2.02 2.21
N GLU A 238 11.74 1.32 1.23
CA GLU A 238 12.92 1.78 0.49
C GLU A 238 12.61 3.07 -0.28
N LYS A 239 11.44 3.19 -0.91
CA LYS A 239 11.08 4.42 -1.61
C LYS A 239 10.95 5.62 -0.67
N ASN A 240 10.40 5.42 0.53
CA ASN A 240 10.37 6.47 1.54
C ASN A 240 11.79 6.88 1.97
N TRP A 241 12.68 5.91 2.12
CA TRP A 241 14.07 6.15 2.50
C TRP A 241 14.79 7.00 1.44
N GLU A 242 14.63 6.69 0.16
CA GLU A 242 15.11 7.51 -0.94
C GLU A 242 14.60 8.95 -0.81
N ILE A 243 13.28 9.13 -0.66
CA ILE A 243 12.64 10.44 -0.53
C ILE A 243 13.24 11.25 0.62
N TRP A 244 13.47 10.64 1.79
CA TRP A 244 14.04 11.37 2.93
C TRP A 244 15.53 11.70 2.76
N ASN A 245 16.25 10.93 1.94
CA ASN A 245 17.67 11.10 1.69
C ASN A 245 18.02 11.97 0.46
N GLU A 246 17.04 12.42 -0.31
CA GLU A 246 17.23 13.42 -1.38
C GLU A 246 17.57 14.84 -0.84
N LEU A 247 18.32 14.93 0.27
CA LEU A 247 18.72 16.17 0.94
C LEU A 247 20.19 16.50 0.67
#